data_AF-A0A7G2FDB7-F1
#
_entry.id   AF-A0A7G2FDB7-F1
#
_cell.length_a   1.000
_cell.length_b   1.000
_cell.length_c   1.000
_cell.angle_alpha   90.00
_cell.angle_beta   90.00
_cell.angle_gamma   90.00
#
_symmetry.space_group_name_H-M   'P 1'
#
loop_
_entity.id
_entity.type
_entity.pdbx_description
1 polymer ?
#
loop_
_entity_poly.entity_id
_entity_poly.type
_entity_poly.pdbx_seq_one_letter_code
_entity_poly.pdbx_strand_id
1 'polypeptide(L)'
;MLMQEGMRKEFGDGHTLRIAFDPWLPSKPPRPPRVQPGLNPYTLHISMIKDFDSDEWNWTAVKSIFVQEDIHLIGQVRPSFRPGKTRFSWIYNHNGDYSVKSGYCVWQKCFKKKISEEVLNPNLHSIFQALWKANTSPKIKNFLWRGLSYCLAVGSNMTKKRLTKAGECPRCGSHDETVNHPSESIYTNFANGLVKENDQEEEVHKRKEIWPWLIWRLWKARNNVCFNNQHEDAQQVLERAIMDQKEWVDKPVISPKSPQQSPTPVTWQPPSPGTYKCNVDAAWKAESDRCGVGWILRDATGAAKWVGSKAYPSLVSSLEAEATALTWAMRCLDNLGVTEVVFETDSQVLVKALNEPEMWPRLSSYIDDIHGTTRRFLKPSFRFQRREANRCADLLASKAFSSFPIYHAVLDCSPSIWLVPNINREKPRLIPKYLK
;
A
#
# COMPACT_ATOMS: atom_id res chain seq x y z
N MET A 1 11.72 19.06 11.27
CA MET A 1 10.31 19.45 11.51
C MET A 1 9.32 18.48 10.87
N LEU A 2 9.18 18.35 9.54
CA LEU A 2 8.16 17.45 8.94
C LEU A 2 8.38 15.95 9.21
N MET A 3 9.62 15.45 9.17
CA MET A 3 9.90 14.03 9.45
C MET A 3 9.58 13.65 10.90
N GLN A 4 9.69 14.58 11.85
CA GLN A 4 9.36 14.34 13.26
C GLN A 4 7.85 14.12 13.48
N GLU A 5 7.01 14.65 12.58
CA GLU A 5 5.54 14.50 12.70
C GLU A 5 5.04 13.10 12.34
N GLY A 6 5.84 12.27 11.66
CA GLY A 6 5.40 10.97 11.18
C GLY A 6 6.38 9.81 11.30
N MET A 7 7.61 10.04 11.76
CA MET A 7 8.56 8.96 12.01
C MET A 7 8.31 8.34 13.37
N ARG A 8 7.89 7.08 13.37
CA ARG A 8 7.80 6.22 14.56
C ARG A 8 9.02 5.33 14.62
N LYS A 9 9.60 5.16 15.81
CA LYS A 9 10.67 4.19 16.05
C LYS A 9 10.02 2.82 16.28
N GLU A 10 10.31 1.83 15.44
CA GLU A 10 9.71 0.50 15.53
C GLU A 10 10.29 -0.27 16.71
N PHE A 11 9.41 -0.97 17.42
CA PHE A 11 9.75 -1.73 18.61
C PHE A 11 10.37 -3.07 18.20
N GLY A 12 11.70 -3.09 18.05
CA GLY A 12 12.49 -4.29 17.82
C GLY A 12 12.77 -5.04 19.13
N ASP A 13 14.04 -5.32 19.42
CA ASP A 13 14.43 -5.98 20.68
C ASP A 13 14.30 -5.08 21.91
N GLY A 14 14.34 -3.76 21.68
CA GLY A 14 14.24 -2.69 22.67
C GLY A 14 15.54 -2.36 23.40
N HIS A 15 16.66 -3.04 23.14
CA HIS A 15 17.96 -2.74 23.79
C HIS A 15 18.54 -1.39 23.35
N THR A 16 18.27 -0.99 22.10
CA THR A 16 18.70 0.30 21.53
C THR A 16 17.59 1.37 21.61
N LEU A 17 16.48 1.05 22.26
CA LEU A 17 15.33 1.94 22.43
C LEU A 17 15.39 2.61 23.80
N ARG A 18 15.41 3.94 23.81
CA ARG A 18 15.24 4.72 25.04
C ARG A 18 13.76 4.87 25.29
N ILE A 19 13.21 4.00 26.12
CA ILE A 19 11.76 3.78 26.24
C ILE A 19 11.01 5.05 26.63
N ALA A 20 11.58 5.89 27.48
CA ALA A 20 10.95 7.14 27.92
C ALA A 20 11.18 8.34 26.98
N PHE A 21 12.02 8.21 25.96
CA PHE A 21 12.49 9.35 25.15
C PHE A 21 12.23 9.20 23.66
N ASP A 22 12.25 7.97 23.14
CA ASP A 22 12.08 7.73 21.72
C ASP A 22 10.59 7.65 21.31
N PRO A 23 10.20 8.10 20.11
CA PRO A 23 8.81 8.17 19.69
C PRO A 23 8.30 6.83 19.11
N TRP A 24 8.06 5.86 19.98
CA TRP A 24 7.64 4.51 19.58
C TRP A 24 6.14 4.23 19.78
N LEU A 25 5.39 5.11 20.46
CA LEU A 25 3.94 4.92 20.59
C LEU A 25 3.22 5.15 19.25
N PRO A 26 2.14 4.38 18.97
CA PRO A 26 1.29 4.53 17.80
C PRO A 26 0.33 5.73 17.91
N SER A 27 0.85 6.90 18.29
CA SER A 27 0.12 8.17 18.33
C SER A 27 0.33 8.99 17.05
N LYS A 28 -0.48 10.04 16.87
CA LYS A 28 -0.36 11.00 15.77
C LYS A 28 -0.25 12.42 16.34
N PRO A 29 0.95 13.04 16.36
CA PRO A 29 2.25 12.50 15.92
C PRO A 29 2.79 11.40 16.86
N PRO A 30 3.75 10.56 16.40
CA PRO A 30 4.44 9.59 17.25
C PRO A 30 5.18 10.30 18.38
N ARG A 31 5.08 9.80 19.60
CA ARG A 31 5.76 10.35 20.79
C ARG A 31 6.17 9.25 21.77
N PRO A 32 7.11 9.52 22.70
CA PRO A 32 7.38 8.60 23.79
C PRO A 32 6.16 8.44 24.72
N PRO A 33 6.09 7.32 25.46
CA PRO A 33 5.16 7.17 26.56
C PRO A 33 5.49 8.12 27.71
N ARG A 34 4.45 8.60 28.39
CA ARG A 34 4.57 9.44 29.58
C ARG A 34 4.79 8.57 30.80
N VAL A 35 5.87 8.85 31.52
CA VAL A 35 6.25 8.19 32.78
C VAL A 35 5.44 8.79 33.93
N GLN A 36 5.07 7.97 34.92
CA GLN A 36 4.36 8.46 36.10
C GLN A 36 5.20 9.49 36.90
N PRO A 37 4.56 10.49 37.53
CA PRO A 37 5.26 11.46 38.36
C PRO A 37 6.06 10.78 39.48
N GLY A 38 7.29 11.26 39.72
CA GLY A 38 8.17 10.72 40.78
C GLY A 38 9.11 9.60 40.35
N LEU A 39 8.93 9.03 39.15
CA LEU A 39 9.89 8.08 38.57
C LEU A 39 10.93 8.79 37.72
N ASN A 40 12.17 8.29 37.76
CA ASN A 40 13.25 8.81 36.93
C ASN A 40 13.22 8.13 35.53
N PRO A 41 12.94 8.86 34.43
CA PRO A 41 12.88 8.28 33.10
C PRO A 41 14.22 7.74 32.59
N TYR A 42 15.35 8.21 33.14
CA TYR A 42 16.70 7.78 32.74
C TYR A 42 17.08 6.40 33.28
N THR A 43 16.38 5.88 34.29
CA THR A 43 16.65 4.56 34.87
C THR A 43 15.83 3.45 34.22
N LEU A 44 14.91 3.78 33.30
CA LEU A 44 14.01 2.82 32.69
C LEU A 44 14.71 2.03 31.58
N HIS A 45 14.72 0.70 31.73
CA HIS A 45 15.31 -0.22 30.75
C HIS A 45 14.26 -1.23 30.24
N ILE A 46 14.49 -1.78 29.04
CA ILE A 46 13.50 -2.62 28.35
C ILE A 46 13.16 -3.89 29.11
N SER A 47 14.16 -4.46 29.78
CA SER A 47 14.00 -5.64 30.63
C SER A 47 13.03 -5.43 31.80
N MET A 48 12.69 -4.17 32.14
CA MET A 48 11.70 -3.89 33.19
C MET A 48 10.27 -4.14 32.71
N ILE A 49 9.99 -3.90 31.43
CA ILE A 49 8.62 -3.89 30.88
C ILE A 49 8.35 -5.03 29.90
N LYS A 50 9.39 -5.70 29.43
CA LYS A 50 9.31 -6.79 28.45
C LYS A 50 9.97 -8.04 29.02
N ASP A 51 9.25 -9.14 28.92
CA ASP A 51 9.81 -10.48 29.08
C ASP A 51 10.45 -10.92 27.74
N PHE A 52 11.70 -11.35 27.77
CA PHE A 52 12.45 -11.72 26.56
C PHE A 52 12.11 -13.13 26.05
N ASP A 53 11.47 -13.96 26.87
CA ASP A 53 11.06 -15.31 26.48
C ASP A 53 9.66 -15.32 25.83
N SER A 54 8.91 -14.22 25.96
CA SER A 54 7.56 -14.06 25.40
C SER A 54 7.46 -12.86 24.44
N ASP A 55 6.37 -12.83 23.67
CA ASP A 55 5.96 -11.66 22.87
C ASP A 55 4.95 -10.80 23.64
N GLU A 56 5.06 -10.80 24.97
CA GLU A 56 4.12 -10.18 25.90
C GLU A 56 4.80 -9.09 26.74
N TRP A 57 4.00 -8.10 27.13
CA TRP A 57 4.45 -7.07 28.06
C TRP A 57 4.31 -7.55 29.50
N ASN A 58 5.25 -7.16 30.36
CA ASN A 58 5.05 -7.20 31.80
C ASN A 58 4.07 -6.08 32.19
N TRP A 59 2.77 -6.38 32.13
CA TRP A 59 1.71 -5.40 32.39
C TRP A 59 1.75 -4.80 33.78
N THR A 60 2.25 -5.54 34.77
CA THR A 60 2.42 -5.03 36.12
C THR A 60 3.44 -3.89 36.14
N ALA A 61 4.59 -4.08 35.47
CA ALA A 61 5.60 -3.04 35.34
C ALA A 61 5.15 -1.90 34.41
N VAL A 62 4.50 -2.20 33.29
CA VAL A 62 3.99 -1.17 32.36
C VAL A 62 3.00 -0.25 33.06
N LYS A 63 2.08 -0.80 33.86
CA LYS A 63 1.08 -0.03 34.63
C LYS A 63 1.66 0.73 35.82
N SER A 64 2.79 0.30 36.38
CA SER A 64 3.47 1.05 37.45
C SER A 64 4.38 2.15 36.93
N ILE A 65 4.91 2.02 35.70
CA ILE A 65 5.87 2.97 35.12
C ILE A 65 5.19 4.06 34.30
N PHE A 66 4.17 3.73 33.51
CA PHE A 66 3.53 4.67 32.57
C PHE A 66 2.15 5.12 33.05
N VAL A 67 1.72 6.27 32.53
CA VAL A 67 0.38 6.82 32.79
C VAL A 67 -0.70 5.99 32.11
N GLN A 68 -1.89 5.93 32.72
CA GLN A 68 -2.99 5.07 32.29
C GLN A 68 -3.43 5.34 30.84
N GLU A 69 -3.36 6.59 30.40
CA GLU A 69 -3.74 7.00 29.04
C GLU A 69 -2.82 6.42 27.96
N ASP A 70 -1.59 6.03 28.29
CA ASP A 70 -0.63 5.50 27.31
C ASP A 70 -0.61 3.96 27.28
N ILE A 71 -1.19 3.29 28.30
CA ILE A 71 -1.19 1.82 28.44
C ILE A 71 -1.82 1.14 27.21
N HIS A 72 -2.92 1.68 26.68
CA HIS A 72 -3.57 1.11 25.50
C HIS A 72 -2.73 1.29 24.23
N LEU A 73 -1.96 2.38 24.12
CA LEU A 73 -1.04 2.62 23.00
C LEU A 73 0.17 1.69 23.07
N ILE A 74 0.65 1.36 24.28
CA ILE A 74 1.71 0.38 24.50
C ILE A 74 1.23 -1.01 24.07
N GLY A 75 -0.02 -1.38 24.40
CA GLY A 75 -0.60 -2.65 23.98
C GLY A 75 -0.72 -2.84 22.48
N GLN A 76 -0.87 -1.74 21.73
CA GLN A 76 -0.88 -1.75 20.26
C GLN A 76 0.47 -2.10 19.64
N VAL A 77 1.55 -2.07 20.42
CA VAL A 77 2.89 -2.42 19.97
C VAL A 77 3.19 -3.83 20.45
N ARG A 78 3.46 -4.75 19.52
CA ARG A 78 3.93 -6.09 19.87
C ARG A 78 5.45 -6.06 20.10
N PRO A 79 5.96 -6.46 21.27
CA PRO A 79 7.40 -6.60 21.46
C PRO A 79 7.92 -7.79 20.64
N SER A 80 9.03 -7.61 19.93
CA SER A 80 9.72 -8.72 19.25
C SER A 80 10.44 -9.59 20.28
N PHE A 81 10.41 -10.91 20.14
CA PHE A 81 11.13 -11.84 21.02
C PHE A 81 12.56 -12.11 20.53
N ARG A 82 13.00 -11.48 19.44
CA ARG A 82 14.36 -11.62 18.91
C ARG A 82 15.17 -10.33 19.07
N PRO A 83 16.49 -10.44 19.23
CA PRO A 83 17.42 -9.33 19.05
C PRO A 83 17.29 -8.73 17.65
N GLY A 84 17.24 -7.41 17.53
CA GLY A 84 16.91 -6.73 16.29
C GLY A 84 17.28 -5.26 16.32
N LYS A 85 17.83 -4.74 15.21
CA LYS A 85 18.19 -3.33 15.11
C LYS A 85 16.95 -2.46 15.16
N THR A 86 17.03 -1.33 15.87
CA THR A 86 15.92 -0.40 15.81
C THR A 86 15.83 0.27 14.43
N ARG A 87 14.62 0.25 13.85
CA ARG A 87 14.29 0.89 12.57
C ARG A 87 13.22 1.97 12.77
N PHE A 88 13.01 2.79 11.75
CA PHE A 88 11.96 3.80 11.74
C PHE A 88 10.91 3.44 10.68
N SER A 89 9.64 3.75 10.95
CA SER A 89 8.58 3.67 9.95
C SER A 89 7.74 4.95 9.92
N TRP A 90 7.27 5.28 8.73
CA TRP A 90 6.41 6.42 8.45
C TRP A 90 4.95 6.05 8.66
N ILE A 91 4.31 6.68 9.65
CA ILE A 91 2.95 6.29 10.07
C ILE A 91 1.86 6.55 9.01
N TYR A 92 2.13 7.42 8.02
CA TYR A 92 1.14 7.85 7.03
C TYR A 92 1.09 6.99 5.77
N ASN A 93 2.00 6.02 5.61
CA ASN A 93 1.93 5.03 4.52
C ASN A 93 1.77 3.63 5.12
N HIS A 94 0.95 2.80 4.47
CA HIS A 94 0.59 1.47 4.97
C HIS A 94 1.81 0.54 5.18
N ASN A 95 2.80 0.58 4.28
CA ASN A 95 4.04 -0.20 4.40
C ASN A 95 5.07 0.41 5.36
N GLY A 96 4.86 1.66 5.79
CA GLY A 96 5.79 2.39 6.64
C GLY A 96 6.90 3.15 5.90
N ASP A 97 6.92 3.17 4.58
CA ASP A 97 7.97 3.88 3.85
C ASP A 97 7.64 5.38 3.70
N TYR A 98 8.64 6.24 3.64
CA TYR A 98 8.45 7.67 3.42
C TYR A 98 8.42 7.98 1.92
N SER A 99 7.37 8.67 1.47
CA SER A 99 7.34 9.24 0.11
C SER A 99 7.12 10.74 0.16
N VAL A 100 7.71 11.48 -0.79
CA VAL A 100 7.51 12.94 -0.94
C VAL A 100 6.02 13.29 -1.02
N LYS A 101 5.20 12.45 -1.69
CA LYS A 101 3.74 12.61 -1.75
C LYS A 101 3.10 12.56 -0.36
N SER A 102 3.45 11.56 0.45
CA SER A 102 2.91 11.41 1.81
C SER A 102 3.40 12.52 2.74
N GLY A 103 4.68 12.90 2.66
CA GLY A 103 5.24 14.03 3.40
C GLY A 103 4.55 15.34 3.03
N TYR A 104 4.36 15.62 1.74
CA TYR A 104 3.67 16.82 1.27
C TYR A 104 2.20 16.86 1.71
N CYS A 105 1.50 15.73 1.73
CA CYS A 105 0.14 15.63 2.27
C CYS A 105 0.09 16.01 3.77
N VAL A 106 1.03 15.50 4.56
CA VAL A 106 1.17 15.89 5.98
C VAL A 106 1.50 17.37 6.11
N TRP A 107 2.42 17.87 5.28
CA TRP A 107 2.76 19.30 5.26
C TRP A 107 1.54 20.17 4.97
N GLN A 108 0.73 19.81 3.97
CA GLN A 108 -0.50 20.52 3.64
C GLN A 108 -1.49 20.52 4.80
N LYS A 109 -1.70 19.36 5.45
CA LYS A 109 -2.66 19.23 6.55
C LYS A 109 -2.21 19.95 7.83
N CYS A 110 -0.93 19.84 8.19
CA CYS A 110 -0.38 20.32 9.46
C CYS A 110 0.15 21.76 9.38
N PHE A 111 0.63 22.21 8.21
CA PHE A 111 1.35 23.49 8.08
C PHE A 111 0.68 24.49 7.12
N LYS A 112 -0.06 24.06 6.09
CA LYS A 112 -0.73 25.01 5.18
C LYS A 112 -1.87 25.78 5.85
N LYS A 113 -2.51 25.22 6.89
CA LYS A 113 -3.46 25.97 7.75
C LYS A 113 -2.82 27.14 8.53
N LYS A 114 -1.49 27.18 8.67
CA LYS A 114 -0.76 28.28 9.33
C LYS A 114 -0.31 29.38 8.36
N ILE A 115 -0.36 29.13 7.04
CA ILE A 115 0.07 30.07 5.99
C ILE A 115 -1.16 30.38 5.14
N SER A 116 -2.09 31.15 5.70
CA SER A 116 -3.26 31.66 4.97
C SER A 116 -2.89 32.96 4.26
N GLU A 117 -2.27 32.84 3.08
CA GLU A 117 -2.52 33.78 1.99
C GLU A 117 -3.17 32.96 0.88
N GLU A 118 -4.50 33.09 0.75
CA GLU A 118 -5.25 32.51 -0.35
C GLU A 118 -4.85 33.20 -1.65
N VAL A 119 -3.85 32.64 -2.33
CA VAL A 119 -3.66 32.93 -3.75
C VAL A 119 -4.86 32.32 -4.49
N LEU A 120 -5.79 33.17 -4.89
CA LEU A 120 -6.92 32.88 -5.79
C LEU A 120 -6.38 32.41 -7.16
N ASN A 121 -5.87 31.18 -7.22
CA ASN A 121 -5.61 30.51 -8.48
C ASN A 121 -6.89 29.74 -8.88
N PRO A 122 -7.38 29.88 -10.12
CA PRO A 122 -8.49 29.07 -10.60
C PRO A 122 -8.16 27.59 -10.43
N ASN A 123 -9.12 26.81 -9.92
CA ASN A 123 -8.90 25.39 -9.64
C ASN A 123 -8.81 24.59 -10.95
N LEU A 124 -7.59 24.39 -11.45
CA LEU A 124 -7.31 23.62 -12.66
C LEU A 124 -7.40 22.09 -12.45
N HIS A 125 -7.74 21.60 -11.25
CA HIS A 125 -7.67 20.17 -10.92
C HIS A 125 -8.58 19.32 -11.80
N SER A 126 -9.80 19.78 -12.08
CA SER A 126 -10.76 19.11 -12.96
C SER A 126 -10.22 18.99 -14.40
N ILE A 127 -9.55 20.03 -14.89
CA ILE A 127 -8.93 20.07 -16.22
C ILE A 127 -7.77 19.06 -16.30
N PHE A 128 -6.92 19.01 -15.28
CA PHE A 128 -5.83 18.01 -15.22
C PHE A 128 -6.38 16.58 -15.12
N GLN A 129 -7.45 16.33 -14.37
CA GLN A 129 -8.09 15.01 -14.34
C GLN A 129 -8.66 14.62 -15.70
N ALA A 130 -9.31 15.55 -16.42
CA ALA A 130 -9.85 15.30 -17.76
C ALA A 130 -8.73 14.98 -18.77
N LEU A 131 -7.61 15.72 -18.70
CA LEU A 131 -6.43 15.47 -19.53
C LEU A 131 -5.87 14.06 -19.35
N TRP A 132 -5.70 13.61 -18.10
CA TRP A 132 -5.14 12.28 -17.85
C TRP A 132 -6.11 11.15 -18.24
N LYS A 133 -7.42 11.43 -18.24
CA LYS A 133 -8.47 10.52 -18.71
C LYS A 133 -8.64 10.49 -20.23
N ALA A 134 -8.12 11.47 -20.98
CA ALA A 134 -8.24 11.52 -22.43
C ALA A 134 -7.73 10.22 -23.09
N ASN A 135 -8.46 9.68 -24.06
CA ASN A 135 -8.07 8.46 -24.77
C ASN A 135 -7.04 8.79 -25.86
N THR A 136 -5.77 8.93 -25.49
CA THR A 136 -4.69 9.25 -26.43
C THR A 136 -3.35 8.73 -25.91
N SER A 137 -2.31 8.82 -26.74
CA SER A 137 -0.98 8.33 -26.39
C SER A 137 -0.36 9.05 -25.17
N PRO A 138 0.46 8.38 -24.36
CA PRO A 138 1.18 9.02 -23.24
C PRO A 138 2.03 10.23 -23.67
N LYS A 139 2.57 10.19 -24.89
CA LYS A 139 3.32 11.29 -25.49
C LYS A 139 2.46 12.54 -25.67
N ILE A 140 1.25 12.39 -26.21
CA ILE A 140 0.29 13.48 -26.37
C ILE A 140 -0.16 13.97 -24.98
N LYS A 141 -0.48 13.09 -24.02
CA LYS A 141 -0.82 13.50 -22.65
C LYS A 141 0.28 14.36 -21.99
N ASN A 142 1.54 13.97 -22.13
CA ASN A 142 2.66 14.76 -21.61
C ASN A 142 2.75 16.14 -22.26
N PHE A 143 2.58 16.21 -23.59
CA PHE A 143 2.54 17.47 -24.32
C PHE A 143 1.40 18.39 -23.84
N LEU A 144 0.18 17.86 -23.72
CA LEU A 144 -0.97 18.61 -23.21
C LEU A 144 -0.71 19.12 -21.79
N TRP A 145 -0.09 18.29 -20.92
CA TRP A 145 0.26 18.69 -19.55
C TRP A 145 1.28 19.84 -19.54
N ARG A 146 2.28 19.79 -20.43
CA ARG A 146 3.23 20.89 -20.61
C ARG A 146 2.54 22.16 -21.12
N GLY A 147 1.53 22.04 -21.99
CA GLY A 147 0.70 23.16 -22.44
C GLY A 147 -0.06 23.82 -21.28
N LEU A 148 -0.79 23.03 -20.50
CA LEU A 148 -1.55 23.53 -19.34
C LEU A 148 -0.67 24.08 -18.22
N SER A 149 0.55 23.57 -18.09
CA SER A 149 1.52 24.02 -17.07
C SER A 149 2.40 25.19 -17.54
N TYR A 150 2.11 25.79 -18.70
CA TYR A 150 2.92 26.84 -19.33
C TYR A 150 4.40 26.46 -19.52
N CYS A 151 4.68 25.17 -19.76
CA CYS A 151 6.03 24.60 -19.85
C CYS A 151 6.47 24.30 -21.29
N LEU A 152 5.72 24.73 -22.31
CA LEU A 152 6.11 24.55 -23.72
C LEU A 152 7.30 25.45 -24.09
N ALA A 153 8.14 24.97 -25.01
CA ALA A 153 9.31 25.69 -25.51
C ALA A 153 8.90 26.71 -26.59
N VAL A 154 8.28 27.80 -26.13
CA VAL A 154 7.91 28.98 -26.92
C VAL A 154 8.89 30.12 -26.63
N GLY A 155 9.05 31.07 -27.57
CA GLY A 155 10.01 32.19 -27.49
C GLY A 155 10.03 32.92 -26.15
N SER A 156 8.87 33.25 -25.58
CA SER A 156 8.75 33.90 -24.27
C SER A 156 9.30 33.04 -23.12
N ASN A 157 9.06 31.73 -23.13
CA ASN A 157 9.56 30.80 -22.11
C ASN A 157 11.05 30.50 -22.28
N MET A 158 11.54 30.44 -23.52
CA MET A 158 12.96 30.27 -23.82
C MET A 158 13.76 31.51 -23.40
N THR A 159 13.22 32.70 -23.63
CA THR A 159 13.80 33.98 -23.17
C THR A 159 13.83 34.05 -21.64
N LYS A 160 12.74 33.70 -20.95
CA LYS A 160 12.71 33.61 -19.47
C LYS A 160 13.77 32.66 -18.91
N LYS A 161 14.05 31.57 -19.62
CA LYS A 161 15.09 30.58 -19.27
C LYS A 161 16.49 30.94 -19.81
N ARG A 162 16.64 32.12 -20.43
CA ARG A 162 17.90 32.63 -21.01
C ARG A 162 18.48 31.71 -22.10
N LEU A 163 17.63 30.99 -22.83
CA LEU A 163 18.03 30.10 -23.94
C LEU A 163 18.08 30.81 -25.29
N THR A 164 17.37 31.93 -25.45
CA THR A 164 17.34 32.74 -26.68
C THR A 164 17.36 34.24 -26.34
N LYS A 165 17.88 35.07 -27.26
CA LYS A 165 17.96 36.54 -27.09
C LYS A 165 16.68 37.28 -27.53
N ALA A 166 15.95 36.72 -28.49
CA ALA A 166 14.68 37.24 -28.97
C ALA A 166 13.56 36.23 -28.68
N GLY A 167 12.42 36.73 -28.22
CA GLY A 167 11.23 35.95 -27.90
C GLY A 167 10.20 35.93 -29.02
N GLU A 168 10.48 36.58 -30.15
CA GLU A 168 9.55 36.79 -31.25
C GLU A 168 9.10 35.49 -31.92
N CYS A 169 7.86 35.48 -32.38
CA CYS A 169 7.29 34.35 -33.10
C CYS A 169 7.92 34.22 -34.49
N PRO A 170 8.56 33.08 -34.81
CA PRO A 170 9.19 32.85 -36.10
C PRO A 170 8.18 32.76 -37.28
N ARG A 171 6.87 32.78 -37.00
CA ARG A 171 5.81 32.76 -38.02
C ARG A 171 5.24 34.15 -38.34
N CYS A 172 5.07 35.03 -37.35
CA CYS A 172 4.49 36.36 -37.57
C CYS A 172 5.52 37.50 -37.52
N GLY A 173 6.71 37.27 -36.96
CA GLY A 173 7.80 38.25 -36.88
C GLY A 173 7.50 39.54 -36.11
N SER A 174 6.32 39.67 -35.49
CA SER A 174 5.82 40.97 -34.98
C SER A 174 5.48 40.95 -33.48
N HIS A 175 5.37 39.77 -32.87
CA HIS A 175 4.96 39.62 -31.47
C HIS A 175 5.77 38.53 -30.77
N ASP A 176 5.94 38.65 -29.45
CA ASP A 176 6.51 37.58 -28.62
C ASP A 176 5.68 36.29 -28.70
N GLU A 177 6.38 35.18 -28.90
CA GLU A 177 5.79 33.87 -28.95
C GLU A 177 5.43 33.38 -27.54
N THR A 178 4.16 33.49 -27.21
CA THR A 178 3.59 32.90 -25.99
C THR A 178 2.98 31.53 -26.28
N VAL A 179 2.59 30.81 -25.23
CA VAL A 179 1.87 29.53 -25.34
C VAL A 179 0.54 29.68 -26.10
N ASN A 180 -0.04 30.87 -26.12
CA ASN A 180 -1.29 31.17 -26.83
C ASN A 180 -1.09 31.61 -28.29
N HIS A 181 0.01 32.31 -28.58
CA HIS A 181 0.29 32.90 -29.88
C HIS A 181 0.44 31.84 -31.01
N PRO A 182 -0.09 32.05 -32.24
CA PRO A 182 -0.73 33.26 -32.77
C PRO A 182 -2.24 33.38 -32.51
N SER A 183 -2.84 32.42 -31.79
CA SER A 183 -4.24 32.54 -31.36
C SER A 183 -4.36 33.37 -30.08
N GLU A 184 -5.54 33.91 -29.80
CA GLU A 184 -5.76 34.58 -28.51
C GLU A 184 -5.75 33.60 -27.34
N SER A 185 -5.94 32.29 -27.59
CA SER A 185 -5.94 31.29 -26.52
C SER A 185 -5.87 29.84 -27.05
N ILE A 186 -4.73 29.17 -26.88
CA ILE A 186 -4.67 27.70 -27.01
C ILE A 186 -5.61 27.06 -25.99
N TYR A 187 -5.85 27.74 -24.86
CA TYR A 187 -6.75 27.34 -23.80
C TYR A 187 -8.22 27.33 -24.23
N THR A 188 -8.63 28.09 -25.25
CA THR A 188 -9.98 27.99 -25.83
C THR A 188 -10.13 26.70 -26.63
N ASN A 189 -9.08 26.26 -27.32
CA ASN A 189 -9.07 24.94 -27.96
C ASN A 189 -9.04 23.79 -26.94
N PHE A 190 -8.31 23.96 -25.82
CA PHE A 190 -8.38 23.03 -24.70
C PHE A 190 -9.76 23.03 -24.04
N ALA A 191 -10.39 24.20 -23.84
CA ALA A 191 -11.71 24.33 -23.24
C ALA A 191 -12.79 23.70 -24.11
N ASN A 192 -12.79 23.96 -25.41
CA ASN A 192 -13.74 23.36 -26.36
C ASN A 192 -13.61 21.82 -26.44
N GLY A 193 -12.42 21.26 -26.18
CA GLY A 193 -12.19 19.82 -26.11
C GLY A 193 -12.46 19.17 -24.75
N LEU A 194 -12.33 19.93 -23.65
CA LEU A 194 -12.34 19.41 -22.26
C LEU A 194 -13.59 19.79 -21.45
N VAL A 195 -14.30 20.86 -21.80
CA VAL A 195 -15.50 21.35 -21.09
C VAL A 195 -16.73 20.64 -21.65
N LYS A 196 -17.57 20.11 -20.74
CA LYS A 196 -18.87 19.53 -21.07
C LYS A 196 -19.91 20.65 -21.07
N GLU A 197 -20.21 21.22 -22.22
CA GLU A 197 -21.51 21.85 -22.43
C GLU A 197 -22.53 20.79 -22.89
N ASN A 198 -23.79 21.00 -22.53
CA ASN A 198 -24.91 20.09 -22.73
C ASN A 198 -25.29 20.03 -24.22
N ASP A 199 -24.49 19.33 -25.04
CA ASP A 199 -24.70 19.33 -26.49
C ASP A 199 -25.19 17.97 -26.98
N GLN A 200 -26.38 17.95 -27.60
CA GLN A 200 -27.03 16.77 -28.18
C GLN A 200 -26.64 16.50 -29.66
N GLU A 201 -25.56 17.09 -30.17
CA GLU A 201 -25.18 17.01 -31.59
C GLU A 201 -24.03 16.03 -31.89
N GLU A 202 -24.22 15.17 -32.89
CA GLU A 202 -23.30 14.11 -33.33
C GLU A 202 -21.93 14.63 -33.82
N GLU A 203 -21.90 15.85 -34.39
CA GLU A 203 -20.69 16.57 -34.81
C GLU A 203 -19.77 16.95 -33.64
N VAL A 204 -20.35 17.25 -32.47
CA VAL A 204 -19.60 17.62 -31.25
C VAL A 204 -18.89 16.41 -30.65
N HIS A 205 -19.48 15.21 -30.77
CA HIS A 205 -18.87 13.96 -30.34
C HIS A 205 -17.61 13.63 -31.13
N LYS A 206 -17.63 13.77 -32.47
CA LYS A 206 -16.45 13.55 -33.32
C LYS A 206 -15.32 14.53 -33.00
N ARG A 207 -15.63 15.80 -32.71
CA ARG A 207 -14.65 16.81 -32.28
C ARG A 207 -14.00 16.47 -30.93
N LYS A 208 -14.78 15.95 -29.97
CA LYS A 208 -14.31 15.53 -28.64
C LYS A 208 -13.38 14.31 -28.67
N GLU A 209 -13.40 13.53 -29.74
CA GLU A 209 -12.47 12.42 -29.88
C GLU A 209 -11.14 12.86 -30.51
N ILE A 210 -11.16 13.70 -31.55
CA ILE A 210 -9.93 14.03 -32.30
C ILE A 210 -9.10 15.18 -31.70
N TRP A 211 -9.65 16.00 -30.79
CA TRP A 211 -8.98 17.21 -30.28
C TRP A 211 -7.54 17.02 -29.76
N PRO A 212 -7.14 15.92 -29.05
CA PRO A 212 -5.76 15.77 -28.58
C PRO A 212 -4.77 15.71 -29.74
N TRP A 213 -5.17 15.07 -30.84
CA TRP A 213 -4.37 14.92 -32.05
C TRP A 213 -4.32 16.21 -32.86
N LEU A 214 -5.42 16.98 -32.91
CA LEU A 214 -5.44 18.29 -33.55
C LEU A 214 -4.46 19.27 -32.88
N ILE A 215 -4.52 19.41 -31.55
CA ILE A 215 -3.60 20.32 -30.83
C ILE A 215 -2.15 19.86 -31.01
N TRP A 216 -1.90 18.55 -30.95
CA TRP A 216 -0.58 17.98 -31.22
C TRP A 216 -0.07 18.27 -32.64
N ARG A 217 -0.93 18.14 -33.66
CA ARG A 217 -0.57 18.36 -35.06
C ARG A 217 -0.37 19.84 -35.37
N LEU A 218 -1.18 20.73 -34.79
CA LEU A 218 -0.96 22.18 -34.85
C LEU A 218 0.40 22.57 -34.27
N TRP A 219 0.78 21.98 -33.12
CA TRP A 219 2.10 22.19 -32.53
C TRP A 219 3.24 21.68 -33.42
N LYS A 220 3.08 20.50 -34.04
CA LYS A 220 4.08 19.96 -34.99
C LYS A 220 4.20 20.82 -36.25
N ALA A 221 3.08 21.26 -36.83
CA ALA A 221 3.08 22.15 -37.99
C ALA A 221 3.79 23.47 -37.68
N ARG A 222 3.60 24.02 -36.47
CA ARG A 222 4.38 25.16 -35.98
C ARG A 222 5.87 24.86 -35.94
N ASN A 223 6.28 23.76 -35.33
CA ASN A 223 7.70 23.40 -35.25
C ASN A 223 8.33 23.15 -36.64
N ASN A 224 7.61 22.55 -37.58
CA ASN A 224 8.10 22.32 -38.94
C ASN A 224 8.39 23.63 -39.68
N VAL A 225 7.56 24.67 -39.50
CA VAL A 225 7.87 26.01 -40.01
C VAL A 225 9.14 26.56 -39.33
N CYS A 226 9.22 26.47 -38.00
CA CYS A 226 10.33 27.06 -37.23
C CYS A 226 11.70 26.43 -37.53
N PHE A 227 11.75 25.10 -37.70
CA PHE A 227 13.02 24.36 -37.79
C PHE A 227 13.35 23.92 -39.21
N ASN A 228 12.34 23.70 -40.06
CA ASN A 228 12.52 23.12 -41.39
C ASN A 228 12.02 24.05 -42.53
N ASN A 229 11.49 25.24 -42.20
CA ASN A 229 10.86 26.17 -43.14
C ASN A 229 9.78 25.51 -44.03
N GLN A 230 9.07 24.53 -43.48
CA GLN A 230 8.03 23.77 -44.17
C GLN A 230 6.64 24.23 -43.71
N HIS A 231 5.82 24.64 -44.66
CA HIS A 231 4.43 25.05 -44.41
C HIS A 231 3.47 23.90 -44.70
N GLU A 232 2.53 23.70 -43.79
CA GLU A 232 1.43 22.74 -43.92
C GLU A 232 0.13 23.55 -43.93
N ASP A 233 -0.73 23.27 -44.90
CA ASP A 233 -2.06 23.87 -44.93
C ASP A 233 -2.99 23.22 -43.89
N ALA A 234 -4.12 23.86 -43.62
CA ALA A 234 -5.06 23.41 -42.60
C ALA A 234 -5.65 22.02 -42.90
N GLN A 235 -5.85 21.69 -44.17
CA GLN A 235 -6.40 20.41 -44.60
C GLN A 235 -5.41 19.28 -44.34
N GLN A 236 -4.13 19.47 -44.68
CA GLN A 236 -3.06 18.51 -44.41
C GLN A 236 -2.89 18.25 -42.91
N VAL A 237 -2.99 19.29 -42.07
CA VAL A 237 -2.92 19.16 -40.61
C VAL A 237 -4.08 18.31 -40.08
N LEU A 238 -5.29 18.53 -40.59
CA LEU A 238 -6.49 17.77 -40.22
C LEU A 238 -6.39 16.30 -40.64
N GLU A 239 -6.04 16.03 -41.90
CA GLU A 239 -5.89 14.68 -42.44
C GLU A 239 -4.87 13.86 -41.64
N ARG A 240 -3.75 14.48 -41.26
CA ARG A 240 -2.73 13.83 -40.42
C ARG A 240 -3.18 13.59 -38.98
N ALA A 241 -4.01 14.45 -38.41
CA ALA A 241 -4.60 14.21 -37.09
C ALA A 241 -5.56 13.02 -37.13
N ILE A 242 -6.38 12.91 -38.19
CA ILE A 242 -7.29 11.78 -38.41
C ILE A 242 -6.49 10.48 -38.56
N MET A 243 -5.41 10.48 -39.35
CA MET A 243 -4.55 9.30 -39.52
C MET A 243 -3.91 8.85 -38.20
N ASP A 244 -3.34 9.76 -37.42
CA ASP A 244 -2.74 9.43 -36.12
C ASP A 244 -3.76 8.89 -35.10
N GLN A 245 -4.99 9.39 -35.15
CA GLN A 245 -6.07 8.91 -34.30
C GLN A 245 -6.48 7.49 -34.70
N LYS A 246 -6.70 7.24 -35.99
CA LYS A 246 -7.02 5.91 -36.51
C LYS A 246 -5.93 4.91 -36.14
N GLU A 247 -4.66 5.25 -36.39
CA GLU A 247 -3.52 4.40 -36.01
C GLU A 247 -3.51 4.11 -34.50
N TRP A 248 -3.90 5.06 -33.64
CA TRP A 248 -3.98 4.82 -32.20
C TRP A 248 -5.14 3.90 -31.80
N VAL A 249 -6.31 4.07 -32.41
CA VAL A 249 -7.52 3.28 -32.14
C VAL A 249 -7.37 1.85 -32.65
N ASP A 250 -6.75 1.67 -33.82
CA ASP A 250 -6.57 0.39 -34.49
C ASP A 250 -5.41 -0.44 -33.90
N LYS A 251 -4.75 0.04 -32.83
CA LYS A 251 -3.70 -0.74 -32.16
C LYS A 251 -4.29 -2.04 -31.61
N PRO A 252 -3.78 -3.22 -32.01
CA PRO A 252 -4.18 -4.46 -31.36
C PRO A 252 -3.83 -4.32 -29.88
N VAL A 253 -4.82 -4.61 -29.02
CA VAL A 253 -4.63 -4.62 -27.57
C VAL A 253 -3.66 -5.75 -27.25
N ILE A 254 -2.37 -5.44 -27.24
CA ILE A 254 -1.37 -6.27 -26.60
C ILE A 254 -1.59 -6.04 -25.11
N SER A 255 -2.53 -6.77 -24.54
CA SER A 255 -2.65 -6.93 -23.11
C SER A 255 -1.26 -7.33 -22.62
N PRO A 256 -0.61 -6.57 -21.72
CA PRO A 256 0.56 -7.11 -21.04
C PRO A 256 0.08 -8.41 -20.41
N LYS A 257 0.61 -9.55 -20.86
CA LYS A 257 0.38 -10.83 -20.23
C LYS A 257 0.91 -10.66 -18.80
N SER A 258 0.00 -10.40 -17.87
CA SER A 258 0.23 -10.70 -16.46
C SER A 258 0.81 -12.11 -16.43
N PRO A 259 1.93 -12.37 -15.74
CA PRO A 259 2.40 -13.74 -15.60
C PRO A 259 1.20 -14.58 -15.14
N GLN A 260 0.87 -15.63 -15.90
CA GLN A 260 -0.22 -16.55 -15.59
C GLN A 260 0.11 -17.17 -14.23
N GLN A 261 -0.36 -16.53 -13.15
CA GLN A 261 -0.49 -17.20 -11.87
C GLN A 261 -1.57 -18.25 -12.10
N SER A 262 -1.18 -19.52 -12.00
CA SER A 262 -2.13 -20.63 -11.95
C SER A 262 -3.32 -20.22 -11.06
N PRO A 263 -4.58 -20.40 -11.49
CA PRO A 263 -5.73 -19.99 -10.70
C PRO A 263 -5.60 -20.61 -9.30
N THR A 264 -5.42 -19.75 -8.28
CA THR A 264 -5.37 -20.20 -6.89
C THR A 264 -6.66 -20.98 -6.61
N PRO A 265 -6.57 -22.25 -6.20
CA PRO A 265 -7.75 -23.07 -6.00
C PRO A 265 -8.65 -22.43 -4.95
N VAL A 266 -9.96 -22.40 -5.24
CA VAL A 266 -11.00 -21.87 -4.33
C VAL A 266 -11.18 -22.78 -3.11
N THR A 267 -10.76 -24.04 -3.22
CA THR A 267 -10.87 -25.05 -2.18
C THR A 267 -9.49 -25.38 -1.64
N TRP A 268 -9.41 -25.56 -0.32
CA TRP A 268 -8.16 -25.95 0.36
C TRP A 268 -7.64 -27.26 -0.22
N GLN A 269 -6.33 -27.35 -0.44
CA GLN A 269 -5.68 -28.56 -0.96
C GLN A 269 -4.78 -29.18 0.10
N PRO A 270 -4.79 -30.51 0.27
CA PRO A 270 -3.88 -31.18 1.19
C PRO A 270 -2.42 -30.98 0.76
N PRO A 271 -1.48 -30.95 1.72
CA PRO A 271 -0.05 -31.00 1.42
C PRO A 271 0.37 -32.38 0.91
N SER A 272 1.61 -32.48 0.40
CA SER A 272 2.23 -33.76 0.07
C SER A 272 2.33 -34.67 1.31
N PRO A 273 2.28 -36.00 1.16
CA PRO A 273 2.54 -36.93 2.25
C PRO A 273 3.89 -36.64 2.91
N GLY A 274 3.92 -36.61 4.25
CA GLY A 274 5.12 -36.24 5.04
C GLY A 274 5.19 -34.77 5.43
N THR A 275 4.45 -33.90 4.75
CA THR A 275 4.40 -32.46 5.01
C THR A 275 3.10 -32.07 5.73
N TYR A 276 3.17 -31.11 6.66
CA TYR A 276 2.00 -30.48 7.24
C TYR A 276 1.65 -29.17 6.53
N LYS A 277 0.41 -28.72 6.70
CA LYS A 277 -0.06 -27.43 6.22
C LYS A 277 -0.72 -26.65 7.33
N CYS A 278 -0.24 -25.45 7.60
CA CYS A 278 -0.73 -24.57 8.62
C CYS A 278 -1.41 -23.35 7.99
N ASN A 279 -2.72 -23.24 8.18
CA ASN A 279 -3.48 -22.06 7.81
C ASN A 279 -3.52 -21.10 8.99
N VAL A 280 -3.28 -19.81 8.76
CA VAL A 280 -3.26 -18.75 9.79
C VAL A 280 -4.16 -17.59 9.36
N ASP A 281 -4.72 -16.88 10.34
CA ASP A 281 -5.62 -15.74 10.13
C ASP A 281 -5.68 -14.84 11.36
N ALA A 282 -6.06 -13.57 11.18
CA ALA A 282 -6.31 -12.64 12.27
C ALA A 282 -7.66 -11.90 12.16
N ALA A 283 -8.39 -11.88 13.27
CA ALA A 283 -9.57 -11.06 13.45
C ALA A 283 -9.18 -9.73 14.12
N TRP A 284 -9.24 -8.66 13.35
CA TRP A 284 -8.89 -7.31 13.80
C TRP A 284 -9.99 -6.32 13.41
N LYS A 285 -10.32 -5.41 14.32
CA LYS A 285 -11.23 -4.30 14.09
C LYS A 285 -10.60 -3.02 14.65
N ALA A 286 -10.62 -1.96 13.86
CA ALA A 286 -10.25 -0.63 14.35
C ALA A 286 -11.06 -0.28 15.61
N GLU A 287 -10.41 0.38 16.57
CA GLU A 287 -11.02 0.84 17.83
C GLU A 287 -11.48 -0.26 18.80
N SER A 288 -11.23 -1.54 18.49
CA SER A 288 -11.33 -2.61 19.49
C SER A 288 -10.16 -2.56 20.48
N ASP A 289 -10.36 -3.11 21.67
CA ASP A 289 -9.32 -3.27 22.70
C ASP A 289 -8.43 -4.50 22.48
N ARG A 290 -8.86 -5.43 21.61
CA ARG A 290 -8.17 -6.68 21.31
C ARG A 290 -8.16 -7.03 19.83
N CYS A 291 -7.28 -7.94 19.45
CA CYS A 291 -7.37 -8.70 18.21
C CYS A 291 -7.30 -10.20 18.52
N GLY A 292 -7.93 -11.02 17.68
CA GLY A 292 -7.83 -12.47 17.77
C GLY A 292 -6.92 -13.01 16.70
N VAL A 293 -6.12 -14.01 17.02
CA VAL A 293 -5.32 -14.77 16.05
C VAL A 293 -5.72 -16.25 16.12
N GLY A 294 -5.69 -16.91 14.97
CA GLY A 294 -6.10 -18.29 14.83
C GLY A 294 -5.22 -19.05 13.83
N TRP A 295 -4.96 -20.32 14.11
CA TRP A 295 -4.28 -21.20 13.17
C TRP A 295 -4.74 -22.65 13.30
N ILE A 296 -4.63 -23.40 12.20
CA ILE A 296 -4.96 -24.82 12.13
C ILE A 296 -3.89 -25.57 11.35
N LEU A 297 -3.34 -26.62 11.96
CA LEU A 297 -2.38 -27.54 11.35
C LEU A 297 -3.11 -28.78 10.84
N ARG A 298 -2.90 -29.12 9.56
CA ARG A 298 -3.50 -30.28 8.89
C ARG A 298 -2.44 -31.16 8.24
N ASP A 299 -2.70 -32.46 8.23
CA ASP A 299 -1.89 -33.45 7.51
C ASP A 299 -2.33 -33.63 6.04
N ALA A 300 -1.67 -34.54 5.32
CA ALA A 300 -1.97 -34.87 3.93
C ALA A 300 -3.37 -35.51 3.71
N THR A 301 -4.04 -35.98 4.77
CA THR A 301 -5.44 -36.46 4.71
C THR A 301 -6.45 -35.33 4.92
N GLY A 302 -5.96 -34.11 5.22
CA GLY A 302 -6.76 -32.97 5.63
C GLY A 302 -7.29 -33.09 7.07
N ALA A 303 -6.81 -34.04 7.87
CA ALA A 303 -7.17 -34.14 9.28
C ALA A 303 -6.45 -33.04 10.06
N ALA A 304 -7.20 -32.33 10.92
CA ALA A 304 -6.62 -31.37 11.85
C ALA A 304 -5.82 -32.12 12.92
N LYS A 305 -4.57 -31.72 13.13
CA LYS A 305 -3.70 -32.26 14.17
C LYS A 305 -3.59 -31.34 15.37
N TRP A 306 -3.59 -30.03 15.10
CA TRP A 306 -3.52 -28.99 16.10
C TRP A 306 -4.32 -27.78 15.64
N VAL A 307 -4.96 -27.12 16.59
CA VAL A 307 -5.57 -25.81 16.41
C VAL A 307 -5.09 -24.88 17.51
N GLY A 308 -4.94 -23.60 17.18
CA GLY A 308 -4.62 -22.56 18.14
C GLY A 308 -5.51 -21.35 17.96
N SER A 309 -5.97 -20.80 19.08
CA SER A 309 -6.64 -19.51 19.17
C SER A 309 -6.04 -18.69 20.31
N LYS A 310 -5.69 -17.43 20.08
CA LYS A 310 -5.17 -16.52 21.12
C LYS A 310 -5.70 -15.11 20.92
N ALA A 311 -6.03 -14.42 22.01
CA ALA A 311 -6.32 -13.00 21.96
C ALA A 311 -5.08 -12.19 22.33
N TYR A 312 -4.84 -11.10 21.61
CA TYR A 312 -3.81 -10.09 21.89
C TYR A 312 -4.49 -8.76 22.16
N PRO A 313 -3.81 -7.78 22.81
CA PRO A 313 -4.28 -6.41 22.76
C PRO A 313 -4.38 -5.97 21.29
N SER A 314 -5.29 -5.03 21.00
CA SER A 314 -5.50 -4.55 19.64
C SER A 314 -4.21 -3.98 19.09
N LEU A 315 -3.78 -4.41 17.90
CA LEU A 315 -2.58 -3.91 17.21
C LEU A 315 -2.91 -2.72 16.31
N VAL A 316 -1.89 -2.06 15.74
CA VAL A 316 -2.10 -0.81 14.97
C VAL A 316 -2.80 -1.06 13.63
N SER A 317 -2.62 -2.25 13.06
CA SER A 317 -3.25 -2.61 11.79
C SER A 317 -3.61 -4.08 11.69
N SER A 318 -4.57 -4.40 10.81
CA SER A 318 -4.89 -5.78 10.46
C SER A 318 -3.66 -6.56 9.97
N LEU A 319 -2.77 -5.92 9.21
CA LEU A 319 -1.57 -6.56 8.70
C LEU A 319 -0.56 -6.94 9.81
N GLU A 320 -0.44 -6.12 10.86
CA GLU A 320 0.35 -6.47 12.06
C GLU A 320 -0.29 -7.64 12.82
N ALA A 321 -1.64 -7.72 12.84
CA ALA A 321 -2.35 -8.85 13.43
C ALA A 321 -2.14 -10.15 12.64
N GLU A 322 -2.19 -10.10 11.30
CA GLU A 322 -1.86 -11.23 10.43
C GLU A 322 -0.42 -11.73 10.65
N ALA A 323 0.54 -10.80 10.71
CA ALA A 323 1.93 -11.13 10.99
C ALA A 323 2.10 -11.75 12.39
N THR A 324 1.34 -11.28 13.37
CA THR A 324 1.30 -11.86 14.73
C THR A 324 0.71 -13.27 14.72
N ALA A 325 -0.35 -13.52 13.95
CA ALA A 325 -0.95 -14.84 13.83
C ALA A 325 0.05 -15.87 13.27
N LEU A 326 0.76 -15.49 12.21
CA LEU A 326 1.81 -16.32 11.61
C LEU A 326 2.96 -16.56 12.60
N THR A 327 3.43 -15.49 13.26
CA THR A 327 4.51 -15.57 14.25
C THR A 327 4.17 -16.52 15.39
N TRP A 328 2.96 -16.40 15.94
CA TRP A 328 2.49 -17.24 17.02
C TRP A 328 2.33 -18.70 16.58
N ALA A 329 1.74 -18.95 15.41
CA ALA A 329 1.63 -20.29 14.84
C ALA A 329 3.00 -20.96 14.68
N MET A 330 3.98 -20.24 14.10
CA MET A 330 5.34 -20.76 13.92
C MET A 330 6.00 -21.13 15.25
N ARG A 331 5.87 -20.30 16.28
CA ARG A 331 6.42 -20.61 17.62
C ARG A 331 5.77 -21.85 18.23
N CYS A 332 4.45 -21.97 18.13
CA CYS A 332 3.73 -23.14 18.62
C CYS A 332 4.19 -24.42 17.90
N LEU A 333 4.35 -24.38 16.57
CA LEU A 333 4.79 -25.53 15.79
C LEU A 333 6.24 -25.93 16.06
N ASP A 334 7.13 -24.95 16.25
CA ASP A 334 8.53 -25.18 16.67
C ASP A 334 8.57 -25.90 18.03
N ASN A 335 7.81 -25.41 19.01
CA ASN A 335 7.70 -26.03 20.33
C ASN A 335 7.07 -27.44 20.30
N LEU A 336 6.21 -27.72 19.31
CA LEU A 336 5.62 -29.04 19.06
C LEU A 336 6.54 -29.98 18.27
N GLY A 337 7.74 -29.52 17.86
CA GLY A 337 8.69 -30.30 17.08
C GLY A 337 8.24 -30.55 15.63
N VAL A 338 7.30 -29.77 15.10
CA VAL A 338 6.85 -29.88 13.70
C VAL A 338 7.85 -29.17 12.81
N THR A 339 8.57 -29.92 11.98
CA THR A 339 9.66 -29.36 11.17
C THR A 339 9.28 -29.14 9.71
N GLU A 340 8.46 -29.99 9.10
CA GLU A 340 8.09 -29.88 7.68
C GLU A 340 6.67 -29.33 7.51
N VAL A 341 6.56 -28.04 7.19
CA VAL A 341 5.27 -27.33 7.12
C VAL A 341 5.20 -26.27 6.03
N VAL A 342 4.03 -26.16 5.39
CA VAL A 342 3.64 -25.06 4.50
C VAL A 342 2.71 -24.12 5.24
N PHE A 343 3.04 -22.82 5.29
CA PHE A 343 2.22 -21.79 5.90
C PHE A 343 1.35 -21.10 4.84
N GLU A 344 0.04 -20.99 5.11
CA GLU A 344 -0.95 -20.34 4.27
C GLU A 344 -1.68 -19.23 5.03
N THR A 345 -1.82 -18.07 4.41
CA THR A 345 -2.57 -16.90 4.90
C THR A 345 -3.42 -16.34 3.76
N ASP A 346 -4.54 -15.69 4.08
CA ASP A 346 -5.33 -14.94 3.11
C ASP A 346 -4.82 -13.50 2.88
N SER A 347 -3.74 -13.10 3.55
CA SER A 347 -3.09 -11.82 3.35
C SER A 347 -2.03 -11.89 2.26
N GLN A 348 -2.41 -11.58 1.02
CA GLN A 348 -1.46 -11.43 -0.09
C GLN A 348 -0.40 -10.36 0.22
N VAL A 349 -0.77 -9.35 1.01
CA VAL A 349 0.12 -8.27 1.41
C VAL A 349 1.19 -8.77 2.38
N LEU A 350 0.83 -9.62 3.35
CA LEU A 350 1.81 -10.27 4.24
C LEU A 350 2.78 -11.15 3.44
N VAL A 351 2.27 -11.96 2.50
CA VAL A 351 3.14 -12.80 1.65
C VAL A 351 4.12 -11.95 0.84
N LYS A 352 3.69 -10.81 0.29
CA LYS A 352 4.59 -9.86 -0.37
C LYS A 352 5.62 -9.27 0.61
N ALA A 353 5.20 -8.91 1.82
CA ALA A 353 6.09 -8.37 2.83
C ALA A 353 7.19 -9.37 3.26
N LEU A 354 6.86 -10.66 3.32
CA LEU A 354 7.83 -11.71 3.63
C LEU A 354 8.86 -11.94 2.51
N ASN A 355 8.48 -11.68 1.25
CA ASN A 355 9.36 -11.85 0.10
C ASN A 355 10.19 -10.59 -0.21
N GLU A 356 9.65 -9.40 0.08
CA GLU A 356 10.27 -8.10 -0.23
C GLU A 356 10.42 -7.24 1.04
N PRO A 357 11.11 -7.71 2.09
CA PRO A 357 11.04 -7.12 3.43
C PRO A 357 11.49 -5.65 3.51
N GLU A 358 12.40 -5.24 2.62
CA GLU A 358 12.91 -3.86 2.55
C GLU A 358 11.81 -2.84 2.18
N MET A 359 10.76 -3.28 1.48
CA MET A 359 9.61 -2.43 1.11
C MET A 359 8.62 -2.23 2.26
N TRP A 360 8.82 -2.90 3.40
CA TRP A 360 7.86 -2.99 4.51
C TRP A 360 8.47 -2.64 5.88
N PRO A 361 9.09 -1.45 6.05
CA PRO A 361 9.72 -1.05 7.30
C PRO A 361 8.79 -1.11 8.53
N ARG A 362 7.47 -0.91 8.35
CA ARG A 362 6.47 -1.06 9.44
C ARG A 362 6.42 -2.47 10.03
N LEU A 363 6.60 -3.50 9.19
CA LEU A 363 6.55 -4.89 9.62
C LEU A 363 7.92 -5.45 10.01
N SER A 364 8.96 -4.61 10.02
CA SER A 364 10.34 -5.08 10.05
C SER A 364 10.67 -5.97 11.26
N SER A 365 10.14 -5.69 12.45
CA SER A 365 10.31 -6.54 13.64
C SER A 365 9.53 -7.87 13.54
N TYR A 366 8.35 -7.86 12.94
CA TYR A 366 7.56 -9.07 12.68
C TYR A 366 8.24 -9.97 11.65
N ILE A 367 8.77 -9.38 10.59
CA ILE A 367 9.52 -10.09 9.54
C ILE A 367 10.78 -10.72 10.13
N ASP A 368 11.54 -9.99 10.95
CA ASP A 368 12.74 -10.53 11.61
C ASP A 368 12.38 -11.74 12.50
N ASP A 369 11.28 -11.66 13.25
CA ASP A 369 10.76 -12.76 14.08
C ASP A 369 10.37 -13.98 13.22
N ILE A 370 9.63 -13.75 12.13
CA ILE A 370 9.19 -14.79 11.21
C ILE A 370 10.38 -15.45 10.52
N HIS A 371 11.22 -14.67 9.81
CA HIS A 371 12.40 -15.16 9.09
C HIS A 371 13.41 -15.82 10.02
N GLY A 372 13.57 -15.31 11.23
CA GLY A 372 14.39 -15.96 12.23
C GLY A 372 13.87 -17.34 12.61
N THR A 373 12.55 -17.48 12.75
CA THR A 373 11.89 -18.74 13.17
C THR A 373 11.79 -19.73 12.00
N THR A 374 11.70 -19.24 10.77
CA THR A 374 11.79 -20.02 9.52
C THR A 374 12.99 -20.97 9.51
N ARG A 375 14.12 -20.59 10.14
CA ARG A 375 15.35 -21.42 10.22
C ARG A 375 15.21 -22.69 11.06
N ARG A 376 14.09 -22.90 11.75
CA ARG A 376 13.78 -24.11 12.51
C ARG A 376 13.02 -25.16 11.70
N PHE A 377 12.49 -24.76 10.53
CA PHE A 377 11.68 -25.63 9.67
C PHE A 377 12.47 -26.16 8.47
N LEU A 378 12.12 -27.36 8.03
CA LEU A 378 12.59 -27.99 6.82
C LEU A 378 11.76 -27.49 5.64
N LYS A 379 12.40 -26.74 4.72
CA LYS A 379 11.79 -26.20 3.49
C LYS A 379 10.46 -25.44 3.72
N PRO A 380 10.38 -24.50 4.67
CA PRO A 380 9.17 -23.72 4.89
C PRO A 380 8.83 -22.90 3.65
N SER A 381 7.54 -22.78 3.36
CA SER A 381 7.04 -21.86 2.33
C SER A 381 5.82 -21.10 2.84
N PHE A 382 5.72 -19.84 2.42
CA PHE A 382 4.60 -18.95 2.73
C PHE A 382 3.77 -18.74 1.46
N ARG A 383 2.48 -19.06 1.51
CA ARG A 383 1.59 -19.01 0.35
C ARG A 383 0.33 -18.22 0.65
N PHE A 384 -0.14 -17.51 -0.37
CA PHE A 384 -1.46 -16.90 -0.33
C PHE A 384 -2.52 -17.95 -0.63
N GLN A 385 -3.57 -17.99 0.17
CA GLN A 385 -4.75 -18.82 -0.03
C GLN A 385 -6.00 -17.95 0.00
N ARG A 386 -6.99 -18.23 -0.85
CA ARG A 386 -8.24 -17.46 -0.83
C ARG A 386 -9.01 -17.68 0.47
N ARG A 387 -9.72 -16.64 0.94
CA ARG A 387 -10.45 -16.64 2.21
C ARG A 387 -11.45 -17.78 2.34
N GLU A 388 -12.08 -18.21 1.24
CA GLU A 388 -13.01 -19.35 1.22
C GLU A 388 -12.35 -20.68 1.65
N ALA A 389 -11.05 -20.81 1.42
CA ALA A 389 -10.22 -21.95 1.79
C ALA A 389 -9.38 -21.71 3.07
N ASN A 390 -9.58 -20.59 3.75
CA ASN A 390 -8.94 -20.23 5.02
C ASN A 390 -9.95 -20.06 6.17
N ARG A 391 -11.21 -20.51 5.98
CA ARG A 391 -12.33 -20.25 6.88
C ARG A 391 -12.11 -20.76 8.30
N CYS A 392 -11.45 -21.90 8.46
CA CYS A 392 -11.17 -22.48 9.78
C CYS A 392 -10.26 -21.57 10.61
N ALA A 393 -9.23 -20.99 10.00
CA ALA A 393 -8.34 -20.05 10.68
C ALA A 393 -9.07 -18.74 11.02
N ASP A 394 -9.88 -18.20 10.11
CA ASP A 394 -10.74 -17.01 10.33
C ASP A 394 -11.74 -17.21 11.49
N LEU A 395 -12.35 -18.40 11.59
CA LEU A 395 -13.25 -18.72 12.70
C LEU A 395 -12.52 -18.84 14.04
N LEU A 396 -11.33 -19.46 14.06
CA LEU A 396 -10.48 -19.57 15.25
C LEU A 396 -10.04 -18.18 15.73
N ALA A 397 -9.64 -17.31 14.81
CA ALA A 397 -9.26 -15.93 15.11
C ALA A 397 -10.47 -15.13 15.62
N SER A 398 -11.63 -15.25 14.95
CA SER A 398 -12.88 -14.59 15.35
C SER A 398 -13.37 -15.04 16.72
N LYS A 399 -13.20 -16.32 17.06
CA LYS A 399 -13.55 -16.86 18.37
C LYS A 399 -12.68 -16.25 19.47
N ALA A 400 -11.36 -16.17 19.24
CA ALA A 400 -10.45 -15.50 20.17
C ALA A 400 -10.80 -14.02 20.34
N PHE A 401 -11.03 -13.31 19.24
CA PHE A 401 -11.41 -11.89 19.24
C PHE A 401 -12.67 -11.63 20.05
N SER A 402 -13.71 -12.46 19.89
CA SER A 402 -15.01 -12.23 20.52
C SER A 402 -15.13 -12.72 21.96
N SER A 403 -14.37 -13.75 22.34
CA SER A 403 -14.65 -14.52 23.56
C SER A 403 -13.48 -14.59 24.54
N PHE A 404 -12.24 -14.33 24.12
CA PHE A 404 -11.08 -14.59 24.98
C PHE A 404 -10.61 -13.32 25.69
N PRO A 405 -10.27 -13.41 26.99
CA PRO A 405 -9.46 -12.39 27.65
C PRO A 405 -8.15 -12.15 26.91
N ILE A 406 -7.59 -10.95 27.01
CA ILE A 406 -6.30 -10.61 26.39
C ILE A 406 -5.21 -11.54 26.92
N TYR A 407 -4.36 -12.05 26.02
CA TYR A 407 -3.32 -13.09 26.21
C TYR A 407 -3.83 -14.49 26.55
N HIS A 408 -5.14 -14.70 26.68
CA HIS A 408 -5.67 -16.06 26.81
C HIS A 408 -5.47 -16.82 25.49
N ALA A 409 -4.85 -18.00 25.60
CA ALA A 409 -4.52 -18.87 24.49
C ALA A 409 -5.11 -20.27 24.73
N VAL A 410 -5.58 -20.90 23.65
CA VAL A 410 -6.04 -22.28 23.61
C VAL A 410 -5.27 -23.00 22.52
N LEU A 411 -4.67 -24.14 22.87
CA LEU A 411 -4.06 -25.08 21.93
C LEU A 411 -4.67 -26.46 22.15
N ASP A 412 -5.28 -27.02 21.11
CA ASP A 412 -5.94 -28.33 21.18
C ASP A 412 -5.46 -29.25 20.05
N CYS A 413 -5.24 -30.52 20.37
CA CYS A 413 -4.96 -31.57 19.38
C CYS A 413 -6.23 -32.24 18.82
N SER A 414 -7.41 -31.87 19.35
CA SER A 414 -8.72 -32.30 18.89
C SER A 414 -9.59 -31.08 18.59
N PRO A 415 -9.99 -30.84 17.34
CA PRO A 415 -10.78 -29.66 17.01
C PRO A 415 -12.14 -29.70 17.71
N SER A 416 -12.54 -28.56 18.27
CA SER A 416 -13.86 -28.40 18.88
C SER A 416 -14.99 -28.78 17.92
N ILE A 417 -16.10 -29.30 18.46
CA ILE A 417 -17.27 -29.79 17.69
C ILE A 417 -17.77 -28.75 16.67
N TRP A 418 -17.76 -27.46 17.01
CA TRP A 418 -18.22 -26.38 16.14
C TRP A 418 -17.31 -26.13 14.92
N LEU A 419 -16.04 -26.52 14.98
CA LEU A 419 -15.06 -26.29 13.92
C LEU A 419 -15.06 -27.44 12.89
N VAL A 420 -15.37 -28.67 13.34
CA VAL A 420 -15.36 -29.89 12.51
C VAL A 420 -16.15 -29.76 11.19
N PRO A 421 -17.36 -29.18 11.16
CA PRO A 421 -18.10 -28.99 9.90
C PRO A 421 -17.35 -28.12 8.89
N ASN A 422 -16.60 -27.10 9.34
CA ASN A 422 -15.84 -26.20 8.47
C ASN A 422 -14.57 -26.89 7.93
N ILE A 423 -13.90 -27.68 8.78
CA ILE A 423 -12.76 -28.50 8.36
C ILE A 423 -13.19 -29.44 7.23
N ASN A 424 -14.34 -30.10 7.36
CA ASN A 424 -14.87 -31.01 6.35
C ASN A 424 -15.32 -30.28 5.07
N ARG A 425 -15.86 -29.06 5.18
CA ARG A 425 -16.25 -28.24 4.01
C ARG A 425 -15.07 -27.77 3.19
N GLU A 426 -13.95 -27.47 3.83
CA GLU A 426 -12.74 -27.03 3.14
C GLU A 426 -12.02 -28.15 2.39
N LYS A 427 -12.22 -29.43 2.79
CA LYS A 427 -11.60 -30.57 2.11
C LYS A 427 -12.08 -30.65 0.64
N PRO A 428 -11.18 -30.98 -0.30
CA PRO A 428 -11.60 -31.31 -1.66
C PRO A 428 -12.61 -32.45 -1.61
N ARG A 429 -13.73 -32.32 -2.34
CA ARG A 429 -14.63 -33.45 -2.58
C ARG A 429 -13.85 -34.48 -3.39
N LEU A 430 -13.51 -35.61 -2.78
CA LEU A 430 -12.99 -36.76 -3.49
C LEU A 430 -14.10 -37.26 -4.43
N ILE A 431 -14.03 -36.89 -5.70
CA ILE A 431 -14.80 -37.58 -6.73
C ILE A 431 -14.15 -38.96 -6.88
N PRO A 432 -14.84 -40.07 -6.59
CA PRO A 432 -14.26 -41.39 -6.76
C PRO A 432 -13.78 -41.56 -8.20
N LYS A 433 -12.55 -42.02 -8.39
CA LYS A 433 -11.92 -42.21 -9.71
C LYS A 433 -12.69 -43.19 -10.62
N TYR A 434 -13.70 -43.89 -10.10
CA TYR A 434 -14.54 -44.83 -10.85
C TYR A 434 -15.64 -44.18 -11.70
N LEU A 435 -15.69 -42.84 -11.76
CA LEU A 435 -16.69 -42.07 -12.53
C LEU A 435 -16.05 -41.17 -13.61
N LYS A 436 -14.86 -41.50 -14.11
CA LYS A 436 -14.23 -40.82 -15.26
C LYS A 436 -13.87 -41.79 -16.37
#